data_AF-A0A7X3U4P9-F1
#
_entry.id   AF-A0A7X3U4P9-F1
#
_cell.length_a   1.000
_cell.length_b   1.000
_cell.length_c   1.000
_cell.angle_alpha   90.00
_cell.angle_beta   90.00
_cell.angle_gamma   90.00
#
_symmetry.space_group_name_H-M   'P 1'
#
loop_
_entity.id
_entity.type
_entity.pdbx_description
1 polymer ?
#
loop_
_entity_poly.entity_id
_entity_poly.type
_entity_poly.pdbx_seq_one_letter_code
_entity_poly.pdbx_strand_id
1 'polypeptide(L)'
;MFERDRISAAGTVIHYEVHRSKRRKKTLQITVDGQTVRVAVPWKIKTREAREFVRKHAAWIIKSLSHLAPPERRRTRPESDSVRVEGTTIKYEVIRSRRLKRTFRFSVERGAVWVEVPWDAYPEAIRSAVRIRAPMIISQLSQYLPKSRRKVTERDSVRVAGTTIEYEVHRSSRRKKSVQIRVERGVVLVVVPSVAKSGVIRRAVRDRAEWILNKLSQAPPEGIQKRFVNGESLPYLGEDVRIVVRLADVPSPEIRLDDGRFRVAVPPNLRGKRRLEAMRQAFIEWYRERALDQVTECVDRWWPKLGRGGRSRVLIRNQRRRWGSCASDGTIRINWRVIMLEPSLIEYIVVHELAHLSVRNHSPDFKKLMASVLPDFRDREKRLGQTEGILPL
;
A
#
# COMPACT_ATOMS: atom_id res chain seq x y z
N MET A 1 9.43 19.16 -34.57
CA MET A 1 10.61 18.39 -35.01
C MET A 1 11.59 18.40 -33.86
N PHE A 2 11.97 17.22 -33.36
CA PHE A 2 12.92 17.05 -32.26
C PHE A 2 14.29 16.73 -32.87
N GLU A 3 15.24 17.63 -32.68
CA GLU A 3 16.61 17.45 -33.18
C GLU A 3 17.48 17.04 -31.98
N ARG A 4 18.13 15.87 -32.04
CA ARG A 4 19.00 15.37 -30.96
C ARG A 4 20.42 15.84 -31.20
N ASP A 5 21.04 16.43 -30.19
CA ASP A 5 22.43 16.88 -30.25
C ASP A 5 23.17 16.56 -28.92
N ARG A 6 24.50 16.65 -28.95
CA ARG A 6 25.35 16.41 -27.79
C ARG A 6 26.46 17.45 -27.67
N ILE A 7 26.78 17.81 -26.44
CA ILE A 7 27.97 18.59 -26.11
C ILE A 7 28.82 17.87 -25.08
N SER A 8 30.14 18.04 -25.17
CA SER A 8 31.07 17.67 -24.11
C SER A 8 31.42 18.92 -23.31
N ALA A 9 31.22 18.88 -21.99
CA ALA A 9 31.59 19.96 -21.08
C ALA A 9 32.05 19.37 -19.75
N ALA A 10 33.19 19.84 -19.21
CA ALA A 10 33.76 19.38 -17.95
C ALA A 10 33.88 17.84 -17.83
N GLY A 11 34.29 17.17 -18.92
CA GLY A 11 34.47 15.72 -18.96
C GLY A 11 33.18 14.88 -19.00
N THR A 12 32.01 15.52 -19.08
CA THR A 12 30.70 14.86 -19.15
C THR A 12 30.04 15.12 -20.51
N VAL A 13 29.52 14.07 -21.14
CA VAL A 13 28.75 14.20 -22.39
C VAL A 13 27.27 14.44 -22.05
N ILE A 14 26.76 15.60 -22.43
CA ILE A 14 25.36 15.99 -22.23
C ILE A 14 24.59 15.74 -23.53
N HIS A 15 23.63 14.82 -23.48
CA HIS A 15 22.68 14.58 -24.56
C HIS A 15 21.44 15.45 -24.37
N TYR A 16 21.02 16.17 -25.42
CA TYR A 16 19.85 17.05 -25.33
C TYR A 16 18.99 17.03 -26.60
N GLU A 17 17.70 17.29 -26.43
CA GLU A 17 16.73 17.38 -27.52
C GLU A 17 16.31 18.84 -27.73
N VAL A 18 16.50 19.35 -28.95
CA VAL A 18 16.07 20.69 -29.34
C VAL A 18 14.64 20.63 -29.86
N HIS A 19 13.76 21.38 -29.22
CA HIS A 19 12.37 21.54 -29.62
C HIS A 19 12.15 22.94 -30.20
N ARG A 20 11.94 23.02 -31.52
CA ARG A 20 11.70 24.28 -32.22
C ARG A 20 10.22 24.64 -32.22
N SER A 21 9.86 25.78 -31.62
CA SER A 21 8.47 26.26 -31.57
C SER A 21 8.24 27.47 -32.49
N LYS A 22 7.12 27.47 -33.22
CA LYS A 22 6.66 28.61 -34.04
C LYS A 22 5.96 29.71 -33.21
N ARG A 23 5.60 29.44 -31.94
CA ARG A 23 4.67 30.26 -31.13
C ARG A 23 5.26 30.96 -29.90
N ARG A 24 6.58 31.01 -29.69
CA ARG A 24 7.16 31.61 -28.46
C ARG A 24 7.97 32.89 -28.71
N LYS A 25 7.70 33.88 -27.86
CA LYS A 25 8.48 35.11 -27.61
C LYS A 25 9.96 34.77 -27.30
N LYS A 26 10.86 35.75 -27.47
CA LYS A 26 12.35 35.71 -27.58
C LYS A 26 13.18 34.95 -26.51
N THR A 27 12.66 34.00 -25.75
CA THR A 27 13.40 33.33 -24.66
C THR A 27 13.75 31.87 -24.99
N LEU A 28 15.03 31.53 -24.78
CA LEU A 28 15.56 30.16 -24.81
C LEU A 28 15.31 29.52 -23.44
N GLN A 29 14.81 28.28 -23.40
CA GLN A 29 14.49 27.60 -22.13
C GLN A 29 15.07 26.19 -22.12
N ILE A 30 15.75 25.83 -21.02
CA ILE A 30 16.21 24.47 -20.75
C ILE A 30 15.29 23.84 -19.72
N THR A 31 14.89 22.59 -19.95
CA THR A 31 14.11 21.78 -19.01
C THR A 31 14.81 20.43 -18.86
N VAL A 32 15.02 19.99 -17.63
CA VAL A 32 15.62 18.69 -17.32
C VAL A 32 14.51 17.81 -16.75
N ASP A 33 14.14 16.76 -17.47
CA ASP A 33 13.08 15.82 -17.09
C ASP A 33 13.69 14.42 -16.99
N GLY A 34 13.93 13.96 -15.76
CA GLY A 34 14.67 12.74 -15.48
C GLY A 34 16.11 12.79 -16.03
N GLN A 35 16.43 11.91 -16.98
CA GLN A 35 17.73 11.84 -17.66
C GLN A 35 17.77 12.60 -19.00
N THR A 36 16.66 13.24 -19.40
CA THR A 36 16.56 13.90 -20.70
C THR A 36 16.61 15.41 -20.54
N VAL A 37 17.54 16.06 -21.25
CA VAL A 37 17.63 17.52 -21.32
C VAL A 37 16.90 18.00 -22.56
N ARG A 38 15.88 18.85 -22.40
CA ARG A 38 15.12 19.46 -23.50
C ARG A 38 15.42 20.95 -23.58
N VAL A 39 15.66 21.44 -24.79
CA VAL A 39 15.97 22.84 -25.05
C VAL A 39 14.94 23.40 -26.02
N ALA A 40 14.08 24.28 -25.52
CA ALA A 40 13.07 24.95 -26.33
C ALA A 40 13.67 26.20 -26.97
N VAL A 41 13.66 26.25 -28.31
CA VAL A 41 14.21 27.38 -29.08
C VAL A 41 13.19 27.92 -30.10
N PRO A 42 13.15 29.23 -30.35
CA PRO A 42 12.36 29.81 -31.44
C PRO A 42 12.82 29.31 -32.82
N TRP A 43 11.90 29.17 -33.78
CA TRP A 43 12.20 28.60 -35.10
C TRP A 43 13.33 29.33 -35.88
N LYS A 44 13.48 30.65 -35.68
CA LYS A 44 14.50 31.47 -36.37
C LYS A 44 15.92 31.34 -35.79
N ILE A 45 16.08 30.69 -34.63
CA ILE A 45 17.39 30.54 -33.98
C ILE A 45 18.17 29.39 -34.63
N LYS A 46 19.42 29.66 -34.99
CA LYS A 46 20.32 28.67 -35.60
C LYS A 46 20.79 27.66 -34.56
N THR A 47 21.05 26.42 -34.96
CA THR A 47 21.48 25.32 -34.08
C THR A 47 22.74 25.67 -33.28
N ARG A 48 23.63 26.50 -33.84
CA ARG A 48 24.84 27.00 -33.17
C ARG A 48 24.54 27.81 -31.91
N GLU A 49 23.56 28.71 -31.97
CA GLU A 49 23.16 29.54 -30.82
C GLU A 49 22.48 28.71 -29.73
N ALA A 50 21.69 27.70 -30.11
CA ALA A 50 21.14 26.73 -29.16
C ALA A 50 22.25 25.96 -28.44
N ARG A 51 23.27 25.51 -29.18
CA ARG A 51 24.43 24.78 -28.65
C ARG A 51 25.27 25.63 -27.69
N GLU A 52 25.47 26.90 -28.02
CA GLU A 52 26.19 27.86 -27.18
C GLU A 52 25.43 28.18 -25.90
N PHE A 53 24.10 28.30 -25.98
CA PHE A 53 23.24 28.48 -24.82
C PHE A 53 23.30 27.28 -23.86
N VAL A 54 23.28 26.05 -24.38
CA VAL A 54 23.45 24.83 -23.57
C VAL A 54 24.84 24.77 -22.96
N ARG A 55 25.89 25.15 -23.71
CA ARG A 55 27.27 25.22 -23.20
C ARG A 55 27.41 26.22 -22.05
N LYS A 56 26.82 27.41 -22.18
CA LYS A 56 26.82 28.44 -21.12
C LYS A 56 26.12 27.95 -19.84
N HIS A 57 25.11 27.09 -19.97
CA HIS A 57 24.38 26.51 -18.84
C HIS A 57 24.85 25.09 -18.48
N ALA A 58 25.95 24.60 -19.05
CA ALA A 58 26.40 23.22 -18.88
C ALA A 58 26.68 22.87 -17.41
N ALA A 59 27.29 23.78 -16.64
CA ALA A 59 27.53 23.57 -15.21
C ALA A 59 26.23 23.38 -14.41
N TRP A 60 25.19 24.16 -14.74
CA TRP A 60 23.87 24.01 -14.12
C TRP A 60 23.18 22.71 -14.58
N ILE A 61 23.28 22.35 -15.87
CA ILE A 61 22.71 21.11 -16.40
C ILE A 61 23.38 19.88 -15.76
N ILE A 62 24.71 19.87 -15.65
CA ILE A 62 25.48 18.80 -14.98
C ILE A 62 25.07 18.70 -13.52
N LYS A 63 24.93 19.82 -12.81
CA LYS A 63 24.44 19.84 -11.43
C LYS A 63 23.02 19.28 -11.32
N SER A 64 22.10 19.70 -12.18
CA SER A 64 20.71 19.23 -12.21
C SER A 64 20.61 17.74 -12.56
N LEU A 65 21.40 17.26 -13.52
CA LEU A 65 21.50 15.83 -13.85
C LEU A 65 22.14 15.03 -12.70
N SER A 66 23.12 15.59 -11.98
CA SER A 66 23.72 14.94 -10.80
C SER A 66 22.80 14.85 -9.58
N HIS A 67 21.84 15.77 -9.46
CA HIS A 67 20.79 15.73 -8.44
C HIS A 67 19.67 14.74 -8.78
N LEU A 68 19.50 14.39 -10.06
CA LEU A 68 18.46 13.48 -10.56
C LEU A 68 18.98 12.08 -10.93
N ALA A 69 20.29 11.92 -11.11
CA ALA A 69 20.94 10.62 -11.19
C ALA A 69 20.98 9.98 -9.80
N PRO A 70 20.49 8.75 -9.59
CA PRO A 70 20.82 8.02 -8.38
C PRO A 70 22.35 7.93 -8.28
N PRO A 71 22.96 8.15 -7.11
CA PRO A 71 24.40 8.26 -7.00
C PRO A 71 25.05 7.00 -7.58
N GLU A 72 25.90 7.21 -8.58
CA GLU A 72 26.76 6.20 -9.17
C GLU A 72 27.47 5.47 -8.01
N ARG A 73 27.15 4.18 -7.88
CA ARG A 73 27.76 3.27 -6.92
C ARG A 73 29.22 3.05 -7.29
N ARG A 74 30.10 3.98 -6.91
CA ARG A 74 31.52 3.66 -6.77
C ARG A 74 31.65 2.71 -5.58
N ARG A 75 32.05 1.48 -5.89
CA ARG A 75 32.33 0.37 -4.98
C ARG A 75 33.41 0.78 -3.97
N THR A 76 33.02 1.34 -2.84
CA THR A 76 33.67 1.06 -1.56
C THR A 76 32.68 0.19 -0.80
N ARG A 77 33.05 -1.04 -0.41
CA ARG A 77 32.21 -1.87 0.44
C ARG A 77 31.80 -1.01 1.65
N PRO A 78 30.51 -0.75 1.88
CA PRO A 78 30.10 -0.01 3.07
C PRO A 78 30.53 -0.80 4.30
N GLU A 79 31.20 -0.15 5.25
CA GLU A 79 31.42 -0.73 6.57
C GLU A 79 30.04 -0.89 7.21
N SER A 80 29.56 -2.12 7.29
CA SER A 80 28.31 -2.46 7.97
C SER A 80 28.62 -2.77 9.42
N ASP A 81 28.00 -2.04 10.34
CA ASP A 81 28.07 -2.31 11.78
C ASP A 81 26.65 -2.33 12.36
N SER A 82 26.50 -2.80 13.60
CA SER A 82 25.22 -2.85 14.27
C SER A 82 25.32 -2.45 15.73
N VAL A 83 24.33 -1.70 16.19
CA VAL A 83 24.24 -1.29 17.59
C VAL A 83 22.89 -1.70 18.16
N ARG A 84 22.94 -2.30 19.34
CA ARG A 84 21.75 -2.66 20.11
C ARG A 84 21.38 -1.53 21.07
N VAL A 85 20.14 -1.05 20.97
CA VAL A 85 19.55 -0.01 21.85
C VAL A 85 18.17 -0.47 22.26
N GLU A 86 17.90 -0.54 23.57
CA GLU A 86 16.57 -0.90 24.14
C GLU A 86 15.96 -2.16 23.49
N GLY A 87 16.76 -3.22 23.33
CA GLY A 87 16.32 -4.48 22.74
C GLY A 87 16.21 -4.50 21.20
N THR A 88 16.38 -3.36 20.52
CA THR A 88 16.35 -3.25 19.05
C THR A 88 17.76 -3.23 18.48
N THR A 89 18.04 -4.07 17.48
CA THR A 89 19.32 -4.06 16.76
C THR A 89 19.21 -3.17 15.52
N ILE A 90 19.93 -2.05 15.52
CA ILE A 90 20.01 -1.14 14.39
C ILE A 90 21.24 -1.54 13.56
N LYS A 91 21.02 -2.09 12.38
CA LYS A 91 22.07 -2.29 11.37
C LYS A 91 22.21 -1.02 10.55
N TYR A 92 23.44 -0.55 10.35
CA TYR A 92 23.70 0.64 9.56
C TYR A 92 24.93 0.46 8.66
N GLU A 93 24.92 1.19 7.55
CA GLU A 93 26.02 1.24 6.60
C GLU A 93 26.70 2.61 6.69
N VAL A 94 28.03 2.61 6.86
CA VAL A 94 28.82 3.83 6.98
C VAL A 94 29.29 4.30 5.61
N ILE A 95 29.07 5.57 5.33
CA ILE A 95 29.59 6.27 4.16
C ILE A 95 30.58 7.33 4.64
N ARG A 96 31.88 7.13 4.40
CA ARG A 96 32.89 8.14 4.72
C ARG A 96 32.91 9.23 3.66
N SER A 97 32.86 10.48 4.09
CA SER A 97 32.73 11.66 3.22
C SER A 97 33.75 12.72 3.59
N ARG A 98 34.60 13.12 2.63
CA ARG A 98 35.55 14.23 2.78
C ARG A 98 34.90 15.62 2.80
N ARG A 99 33.59 15.69 2.48
CA ARG A 99 32.80 16.93 2.49
C ARG A 99 32.23 17.25 3.89
N LEU A 100 32.13 16.26 4.77
CA LEU A 100 31.71 16.46 6.15
C LEU A 100 32.94 16.76 7.01
N LYS A 101 32.97 17.95 7.64
CA LYS A 101 34.09 18.36 8.49
C LYS A 101 33.96 17.88 9.94
N ARG A 102 32.75 17.89 10.52
CA ARG A 102 32.51 17.52 11.94
C ARG A 102 31.14 16.93 12.26
N THR A 103 30.24 16.83 11.28
CA THR A 103 28.84 16.45 11.51
C THR A 103 28.53 15.12 10.89
N PHE A 104 27.68 14.34 11.56
CA PHE A 104 27.22 13.05 11.07
C PHE A 104 25.83 13.22 10.48
N ARG A 105 25.62 12.72 9.27
CA ARG A 105 24.33 12.77 8.59
C ARG A 105 23.74 11.36 8.56
N PHE A 106 22.47 11.25 8.91
CA PHE A 106 21.77 9.98 8.99
C PHE A 106 20.62 10.04 7.99
N SER A 107 20.51 9.01 7.15
CA SER A 107 19.37 8.84 6.27
C SER A 107 18.82 7.43 6.40
N VAL A 108 17.50 7.31 6.29
CA VAL A 108 16.79 6.04 6.30
C VAL A 108 16.02 5.93 4.98
N GLU A 109 16.50 5.06 4.10
CA GLU A 109 15.93 4.86 2.78
C GLU A 109 15.65 3.38 2.55
N ARG A 110 14.42 3.06 2.14
CA ARG A 110 13.98 1.68 1.84
C ARG A 110 14.23 0.67 2.98
N GLY A 111 14.24 1.13 4.22
CA GLY A 111 14.48 0.29 5.40
C GLY A 111 15.95 0.02 5.75
N ALA A 112 16.90 0.65 5.05
CA ALA A 112 18.33 0.65 5.40
C ALA A 112 18.71 1.98 6.08
N VAL A 113 19.60 1.91 7.08
CA VAL A 113 20.15 3.09 7.77
C VAL A 113 21.52 3.40 7.20
N TRP A 114 21.72 4.62 6.74
CA TRP A 114 22.99 5.12 6.23
C TRP A 114 23.52 6.19 7.16
N VAL A 115 24.80 6.10 7.50
CA VAL A 115 25.49 7.06 8.35
C VAL A 115 26.64 7.66 7.55
N GLU A 116 26.45 8.89 7.08
CA GLU A 116 27.51 9.66 6.43
C GLU A 116 28.37 10.32 7.52
N VAL A 117 29.67 10.01 7.53
CA VAL A 117 30.62 10.47 8.56
C VAL A 117 31.83 11.16 7.93
N PRO A 118 32.49 12.09 8.65
CA PRO A 118 33.81 12.61 8.25
C PRO A 118 34.80 11.48 7.99
N TRP A 119 35.75 11.71 7.06
CA TRP A 119 36.70 10.67 6.64
C TRP A 119 37.54 10.10 7.79
N ASP A 120 37.84 10.94 8.77
CA ASP A 120 38.62 10.69 9.99
C ASP A 120 37.79 10.22 11.19
N ALA A 121 36.48 9.98 11.03
CA ALA A 121 35.64 9.52 12.13
C ALA A 121 36.06 8.11 12.61
N TYR A 122 36.27 7.96 13.92
CA TYR A 122 36.62 6.70 14.56
C TYR A 122 35.37 5.84 14.88
N PRO A 123 35.45 4.49 14.81
CA PRO A 123 34.29 3.62 14.92
C PRO A 123 33.42 3.81 16.18
N GLU A 124 34.03 4.14 17.32
CA GLU A 124 33.28 4.37 18.56
C GLU A 124 32.44 5.65 18.54
N ALA A 125 32.90 6.71 17.89
CA ALA A 125 32.08 7.91 17.68
C ALA A 125 30.87 7.60 16.80
N ILE A 126 31.02 6.74 15.79
CA ILE A 126 29.93 6.29 14.91
C ILE A 126 28.89 5.53 15.71
N ARG A 127 29.33 4.54 16.51
CA ARG A 127 28.44 3.77 17.39
C ARG A 127 27.71 4.66 18.39
N SER A 128 28.42 5.58 19.04
CA SER A 128 27.82 6.52 20.00
C SER A 128 26.82 7.46 19.35
N ALA A 129 27.13 8.01 18.16
CA ALA A 129 26.20 8.87 17.43
C ALA A 129 24.95 8.12 16.95
N VAL A 130 25.08 6.86 16.54
CA VAL A 130 23.96 5.97 16.22
C VAL A 130 23.10 5.69 17.46
N ARG A 131 23.70 5.47 18.65
CA ARG A 131 22.95 5.31 19.91
C ARG A 131 22.17 6.57 20.25
N ILE A 132 22.81 7.74 20.19
CA ILE A 132 22.17 9.03 20.52
C ILE A 132 21.00 9.31 19.57
N ARG A 133 21.15 9.02 18.27
CA ARG A 133 20.07 9.22 17.28
C ARG A 133 19.16 8.00 17.09
N ALA A 134 19.31 6.95 17.89
CA ALA A 134 18.51 5.74 17.80
C ALA A 134 16.98 6.02 17.83
N PRO A 135 16.44 6.92 18.68
CA PRO A 135 15.00 7.20 18.68
C PRO A 135 14.49 7.75 17.34
N MET A 136 15.26 8.61 16.69
CA MET A 136 14.94 9.17 15.38
C MET A 136 15.04 8.11 14.27
N ILE A 137 16.11 7.33 14.28
CA ILE A 137 16.37 6.27 13.29
C ILE A 137 15.28 5.19 13.39
N ILE A 138 14.94 4.75 14.59
CA ILE A 138 13.86 3.79 14.85
C ILE A 138 12.51 4.35 14.38
N SER A 139 12.24 5.63 14.64
CA SER A 139 11.01 6.31 14.17
C SER A 139 10.91 6.31 12.64
N GLN A 140 12.00 6.63 11.93
CA GLN A 140 12.02 6.63 10.46
C GLN A 140 11.96 5.22 9.86
N LEU A 141 12.67 4.24 10.45
CA LEU A 141 12.57 2.83 10.05
C LEU A 141 11.15 2.28 10.23
N SER A 142 10.41 2.74 11.24
CA SER A 142 9.02 2.34 11.48
C SER A 142 8.05 2.73 10.36
N GLN A 143 8.43 3.69 9.50
CA GLN A 143 7.64 4.11 8.35
C GLN A 143 7.79 3.14 7.16
N TYR A 144 8.91 2.42 7.09
CA TYR A 144 9.23 1.45 6.04
C TYR A 144 8.94 0.00 6.45
N LEU A 145 8.62 -0.25 7.72
CA LEU A 145 8.13 -1.55 8.17
C LEU A 145 6.66 -1.75 7.74
N PRO A 146 6.26 -2.96 7.31
CA PRO A 146 4.86 -3.27 7.03
C PRO A 146 4.00 -2.93 8.25
N LYS A 147 2.84 -2.32 8.02
CA LYS A 147 1.92 -1.79 9.06
C LYS A 147 1.45 -2.83 10.11
N SER A 148 1.86 -4.09 10.02
CA SER A 148 1.62 -5.16 10.99
C SER A 148 2.66 -5.27 12.12
N ARG A 149 3.70 -4.42 12.15
CA ARG A 149 4.71 -4.43 13.24
C ARG A 149 4.83 -3.11 14.01
N ARG A 150 3.79 -2.26 14.00
CA ARG A 150 3.78 -1.02 14.79
C ARG A 150 3.66 -1.34 16.29
N LYS A 151 4.78 -1.24 17.02
CA LYS A 151 4.94 -1.14 18.48
C LYS A 151 3.95 -2.00 19.30
N VAL A 152 4.27 -3.29 19.42
CA VAL A 152 3.89 -4.09 20.59
C VAL A 152 4.84 -3.66 21.70
N THR A 153 4.36 -2.94 22.71
CA THR A 153 5.18 -2.50 23.86
C THR A 153 4.90 -3.29 25.14
N GLU A 154 3.79 -4.03 25.20
CA GLU A 154 3.42 -4.90 26.33
C GLU A 154 2.62 -6.09 25.78
N ARG A 155 2.95 -7.30 26.24
CA ARG A 155 2.13 -8.51 26.10
C ARG A 155 1.68 -8.91 27.49
N ASP A 156 0.42 -9.28 27.62
CA ASP A 156 -0.15 -9.76 28.87
C ASP A 156 -1.17 -10.87 28.55
N SER A 157 -1.55 -11.63 29.56
CA SER A 157 -2.52 -12.72 29.40
C SER A 157 -3.50 -12.77 30.56
N VAL A 158 -4.73 -13.21 30.28
CA VAL A 158 -5.73 -13.45 31.31
C VAL A 158 -6.31 -14.85 31.10
N ARG A 159 -6.36 -15.63 32.18
CA ARG A 159 -7.04 -16.92 32.21
C ARG A 159 -8.52 -16.72 32.54
N VAL A 160 -9.40 -17.24 31.68
CA VAL A 160 -10.86 -17.20 31.86
C VAL A 160 -11.44 -18.58 31.52
N ALA A 161 -12.21 -19.17 32.43
CA ALA A 161 -12.89 -20.46 32.24
C ALA A 161 -11.98 -21.56 31.64
N GLY A 162 -10.76 -21.69 32.17
CA GLY A 162 -9.78 -22.70 31.71
C GLY A 162 -8.97 -22.33 30.46
N THR A 163 -9.36 -21.28 29.71
CA THR A 163 -8.67 -20.84 28.49
C THR A 163 -7.79 -19.60 28.75
N THR A 164 -6.57 -19.59 28.22
CA THR A 164 -5.66 -18.44 28.32
C THR A 164 -5.85 -17.53 27.11
N ILE A 165 -6.25 -16.28 27.34
CA ILE A 165 -6.36 -15.24 26.31
C ILE A 165 -5.08 -14.40 26.37
N GLU A 166 -4.23 -14.53 25.35
CA GLU A 166 -3.06 -13.68 25.16
C GLU A 166 -3.45 -12.41 24.38
N TYR A 167 -2.93 -11.25 24.79
CA TYR A 167 -3.21 -9.99 24.14
C TYR A 167 -2.05 -9.01 24.13
N GLU A 168 -2.02 -8.15 23.11
CA GLU A 168 -1.04 -7.09 22.93
C GLU A 168 -1.61 -5.75 23.38
N VAL A 169 -0.86 -5.00 24.18
CA VAL A 169 -1.30 -3.71 24.73
C VAL A 169 -0.68 -2.56 23.95
N HIS A 170 -1.54 -1.74 23.34
CA HIS A 170 -1.14 -0.51 22.65
C HIS A 170 -1.57 0.72 23.45
N ARG A 171 -0.60 1.39 24.05
CA ARG A 171 -0.82 2.65 24.78
C ARG A 171 -0.91 3.82 23.79
N SER A 172 -1.98 4.61 23.89
CA SER A 172 -2.25 5.74 23.00
C SER A 172 -2.41 7.04 23.78
N SER A 173 -1.56 8.02 23.51
CA SER A 173 -1.65 9.39 24.05
C SER A 173 -2.88 10.17 23.55
N ARG A 174 -3.50 9.74 22.44
CA ARG A 174 -4.71 10.38 21.86
C ARG A 174 -6.03 9.92 22.49
N ARG A 175 -6.01 8.90 23.37
CA ARG A 175 -7.22 8.40 24.05
C ARG A 175 -7.15 8.79 25.53
N LYS A 176 -8.18 9.47 26.03
CA LYS A 176 -8.20 9.99 27.41
C LYS A 176 -8.93 9.08 28.42
N LYS A 177 -9.91 8.26 28.01
CA LYS A 177 -10.76 7.50 28.96
C LYS A 177 -11.22 6.08 28.55
N SER A 178 -11.08 5.63 27.29
CA SER A 178 -11.69 4.36 26.83
C SER A 178 -10.67 3.26 26.48
N VAL A 179 -10.94 2.04 26.96
CA VAL A 179 -10.26 0.79 26.56
C VAL A 179 -10.98 0.23 25.32
N GLN A 180 -10.22 0.02 24.24
CA GLN A 180 -10.73 -0.60 23.02
C GLN A 180 -10.05 -1.95 22.82
N ILE A 181 -10.84 -3.02 22.77
CA ILE A 181 -10.35 -4.36 22.42
C ILE A 181 -10.69 -4.62 20.95
N ARG A 182 -9.72 -5.14 20.20
CA ARG A 182 -9.87 -5.58 18.82
C ARG A 182 -9.32 -6.99 18.70
N VAL A 183 -9.87 -7.77 17.79
CA VAL A 183 -9.27 -9.04 17.36
C VAL A 183 -8.90 -8.83 15.90
N GLU A 184 -7.60 -8.81 15.61
CA GLU A 184 -7.07 -8.64 14.25
C GLU A 184 -6.20 -9.87 13.94
N ARG A 185 -6.59 -10.67 12.94
CA ARG A 185 -5.81 -11.84 12.44
C ARG A 185 -5.48 -12.89 13.52
N GLY A 186 -6.40 -13.17 14.43
CA GLY A 186 -6.18 -14.11 15.53
C GLY A 186 -5.38 -13.53 16.70
N VAL A 187 -4.99 -12.25 16.64
CA VAL A 187 -4.31 -11.54 17.72
C VAL A 187 -5.28 -10.59 18.41
N VAL A 188 -5.36 -10.67 19.74
CA VAL A 188 -6.15 -9.74 20.55
C VAL A 188 -5.31 -8.48 20.82
N LEU A 189 -5.80 -7.34 20.37
CA LEU A 189 -5.19 -6.03 20.55
C LEU A 189 -6.01 -5.17 21.51
N VAL A 190 -5.40 -4.76 22.62
CA VAL A 190 -6.01 -3.90 23.63
C VAL A 190 -5.39 -2.50 23.57
N VAL A 191 -6.15 -1.55 23.04
CA VAL A 191 -5.73 -0.15 22.93
C VAL A 191 -6.23 0.64 24.14
N VAL A 192 -5.30 1.21 24.92
CA VAL A 192 -5.60 1.89 26.18
C VAL A 192 -4.98 3.29 26.25
N PRO A 193 -5.50 4.22 27.09
CA PRO A 193 -4.81 5.47 27.43
C PRO A 193 -3.39 5.22 27.94
N SER A 194 -2.47 6.16 27.72
CA SER A 194 -1.06 6.01 28.16
C SER A 194 -0.90 5.75 29.66
N VAL A 195 -1.82 6.28 30.47
CA VAL A 195 -1.84 6.18 31.94
C VAL A 195 -2.63 4.98 32.49
N ALA A 196 -3.21 4.14 31.63
CA ALA A 196 -4.03 3.02 32.09
C ALA A 196 -3.19 1.99 32.87
N LYS A 197 -3.69 1.58 34.05
CA LYS A 197 -3.07 0.56 34.91
C LYS A 197 -3.44 -0.85 34.44
N SER A 198 -2.52 -1.81 34.60
CA SER A 198 -2.68 -3.21 34.16
C SER A 198 -3.94 -3.91 34.72
N GLY A 199 -4.36 -3.59 35.94
CA GLY A 199 -5.61 -4.12 36.52
C GLY A 199 -6.88 -3.74 35.74
N VAL A 200 -6.92 -2.53 35.16
CA VAL A 200 -8.04 -2.06 34.33
C VAL A 200 -8.05 -2.78 32.99
N ILE A 201 -6.87 -3.05 32.43
CA ILE A 201 -6.67 -3.80 31.18
C ILE A 201 -7.18 -5.24 31.35
N ARG A 202 -6.73 -5.93 32.40
CA ARG A 202 -7.12 -7.31 32.69
C ARG A 202 -8.62 -7.45 32.94
N ARG A 203 -9.24 -6.50 33.66
CA ARG A 203 -10.70 -6.49 33.88
C ARG A 203 -11.46 -6.34 32.55
N ALA A 204 -11.09 -5.36 31.73
CA ALA A 204 -11.73 -5.14 30.44
C ALA A 204 -11.61 -6.34 29.48
N VAL A 205 -10.49 -7.06 29.51
CA VAL A 205 -10.31 -8.29 28.73
C VAL A 205 -11.20 -9.41 29.28
N ARG A 206 -11.26 -9.58 30.61
CA ARG A 206 -12.11 -10.59 31.25
C ARG A 206 -13.60 -10.35 30.98
N ASP A 207 -14.07 -9.11 31.09
CA ASP A 207 -15.47 -8.74 30.86
C ASP A 207 -15.91 -8.98 29.40
N ARG A 208 -14.96 -9.06 28.46
CA ARG A 208 -15.23 -9.35 27.04
C ARG A 208 -14.72 -10.72 26.59
N ALA A 209 -14.36 -11.61 27.53
CA ALA A 209 -13.70 -12.87 27.22
C ALA A 209 -14.52 -13.75 26.27
N GLU A 210 -15.82 -13.88 26.49
CA GLU A 210 -16.72 -14.67 25.62
C GLU A 210 -16.73 -14.14 24.18
N TRP A 211 -16.84 -12.82 24.01
CA TRP A 211 -16.77 -12.16 22.71
C TRP A 211 -15.39 -12.33 22.04
N ILE A 212 -14.30 -12.24 22.82
CA ILE A 212 -12.93 -12.45 22.31
C ILE A 212 -12.74 -13.88 21.85
N LEU A 213 -13.13 -14.87 22.65
CA LEU A 213 -12.99 -16.29 22.32
C LEU A 213 -13.81 -16.66 21.08
N ASN A 214 -15.04 -16.15 20.96
CA ASN A 214 -15.86 -16.34 19.77
C ASN A 214 -15.23 -15.65 18.53
N LYS A 215 -14.60 -14.49 18.70
CA LYS A 215 -13.90 -13.82 17.59
C LYS A 215 -12.55 -14.47 17.24
N LEU A 216 -11.89 -15.13 18.18
CA LEU A 216 -10.68 -15.91 17.92
C LEU A 216 -11.00 -17.24 17.22
N SER A 217 -12.11 -17.91 17.58
CA SER A 217 -12.57 -19.10 16.87
C SER A 217 -13.07 -18.81 15.45
N GLN A 218 -13.61 -17.60 15.23
CA GLN A 218 -14.01 -17.11 13.90
C GLN A 218 -12.89 -16.42 13.13
N ALA A 219 -11.79 -16.05 13.78
CA ALA A 219 -10.66 -15.42 13.09
C ALA A 219 -9.94 -16.48 12.27
N PRO A 220 -9.68 -16.24 10.98
CA PRO A 220 -8.85 -17.15 10.20
C PRO A 220 -7.49 -17.22 10.90
N PRO A 221 -7.00 -18.43 11.25
CA PRO A 221 -5.77 -18.57 11.99
C PRO A 221 -4.65 -17.80 11.27
N GLU A 222 -3.78 -17.16 12.05
CA GLU A 222 -2.59 -16.48 11.54
C GLU A 222 -1.72 -17.53 10.82
N GLY A 223 -1.94 -17.75 9.52
CA GLY A 223 -1.33 -18.92 8.87
C GLY A 223 -1.81 -19.33 7.48
N ILE A 224 -2.99 -18.94 7.01
CA ILE A 224 -3.38 -19.20 5.60
C ILE A 224 -2.77 -18.11 4.70
N GLN A 225 -1.44 -18.01 4.65
CA GLN A 225 -0.79 -17.29 3.57
C GLN A 225 -1.00 -18.11 2.30
N LYS A 226 -1.89 -17.64 1.42
CA LYS A 226 -2.11 -18.29 0.14
C LYS A 226 -0.79 -18.33 -0.63
N ARG A 227 -0.37 -19.51 -1.08
CA ARG A 227 0.93 -19.73 -1.75
C ARG A 227 0.83 -19.61 -3.27
N PHE A 228 -0.40 -19.57 -3.79
CA PHE A 228 -0.76 -19.56 -5.19
C PHE A 228 -0.09 -20.71 -5.95
N VAL A 229 -0.23 -21.92 -5.40
CA VAL A 229 0.30 -23.16 -5.99
C VAL A 229 -0.80 -23.98 -6.65
N ASN A 230 -0.40 -24.96 -7.46
CA ASN A 230 -1.33 -25.91 -8.07
C ASN A 230 -2.21 -26.59 -7.01
N GLY A 231 -3.51 -26.64 -7.27
CA GLY A 231 -4.50 -27.30 -6.42
C GLY A 231 -5.00 -26.45 -5.25
N GLU A 232 -4.38 -25.30 -4.97
CA GLU A 232 -4.89 -24.34 -4.00
C GLU A 232 -6.13 -23.65 -4.55
N SER A 233 -7.14 -23.39 -3.69
CA SER A 233 -8.36 -22.68 -4.10
C SER A 233 -8.40 -21.24 -3.60
N LEU A 234 -9.06 -20.38 -4.39
CA LEU A 234 -9.45 -19.03 -3.99
C LEU A 234 -10.94 -18.80 -4.27
N PRO A 235 -11.63 -18.01 -3.44
CA PRO A 235 -13.05 -17.78 -3.61
C PRO A 235 -13.32 -16.87 -4.81
N TYR A 236 -14.36 -17.20 -5.56
CA TYR A 236 -14.90 -16.38 -6.64
C TYR A 236 -16.39 -16.66 -6.78
N LEU A 237 -17.20 -15.61 -6.69
CA LEU A 237 -18.67 -15.70 -6.75
C LEU A 237 -19.28 -16.69 -5.74
N GLY A 238 -18.69 -16.81 -4.55
CA GLY A 238 -19.14 -17.73 -3.50
C GLY A 238 -18.59 -19.16 -3.59
N GLU A 239 -17.88 -19.49 -4.67
CA GLU A 239 -17.31 -20.81 -4.93
C GLU A 239 -15.80 -20.84 -4.71
N ASP A 240 -15.25 -21.95 -4.22
CA ASP A 240 -13.80 -22.14 -4.09
C ASP A 240 -13.19 -22.66 -5.40
N VAL A 241 -12.60 -21.76 -6.18
CA VAL A 241 -12.04 -22.05 -7.51
C VAL A 241 -10.57 -22.45 -7.41
N ARG A 242 -10.22 -23.61 -7.98
CA ARG A 242 -8.87 -24.16 -7.95
C ARG A 242 -7.91 -23.42 -8.89
N ILE A 243 -6.67 -23.27 -8.44
CA ILE A 243 -5.55 -22.68 -9.19
C ILE A 243 -4.80 -23.78 -9.95
N VAL A 244 -4.56 -23.52 -11.23
CA VAL A 244 -3.69 -24.28 -12.13
C VAL A 244 -2.61 -23.36 -12.67
N VAL A 245 -1.40 -23.49 -12.13
CA VAL A 245 -0.22 -22.74 -12.49
C VAL A 245 0.60 -23.47 -13.54
N ARG A 246 0.92 -22.79 -14.63
CA ARG A 246 1.86 -23.23 -15.66
C ARG A 246 2.96 -22.20 -15.85
N LEU A 247 4.16 -22.66 -16.19
CA LEU A 247 5.22 -21.77 -16.64
C LEU A 247 4.97 -21.42 -18.11
N ALA A 248 5.12 -20.14 -18.45
CA ALA A 248 4.95 -19.65 -19.82
C ALA A 248 5.86 -18.44 -20.04
N ASP A 249 6.18 -18.17 -21.30
CA ASP A 249 6.93 -16.97 -21.70
C ASP A 249 6.02 -15.75 -21.72
N VAL A 250 5.77 -15.20 -20.53
CA VAL A 250 4.97 -14.00 -20.29
C VAL A 250 5.79 -12.99 -19.48
N PRO A 251 5.56 -11.68 -19.63
CA PRO A 251 6.32 -10.65 -18.91
C PRO A 251 5.95 -10.57 -17.41
N SER A 252 4.74 -10.98 -17.05
CA SER A 252 4.21 -11.00 -15.68
C SER A 252 3.17 -12.12 -15.53
N PRO A 253 2.79 -12.52 -14.31
CA PRO A 253 1.73 -13.50 -14.13
C PRO A 253 0.41 -13.05 -14.77
N GLU A 254 -0.17 -13.90 -15.60
CA GLU A 254 -1.47 -13.68 -16.24
C GLU A 254 -2.48 -14.69 -15.72
N ILE A 255 -3.71 -14.23 -15.42
CA ILE A 255 -4.76 -15.05 -14.82
C ILE A 255 -5.96 -15.07 -15.74
N ARG A 256 -6.46 -16.26 -16.02
CA ARG A 256 -7.71 -16.49 -16.74
C ARG A 256 -8.58 -17.45 -15.94
N LEU A 257 -9.89 -17.27 -16.06
CA LEU A 257 -10.87 -18.24 -15.56
C LEU A 257 -11.37 -19.04 -16.76
N ASP A 258 -11.17 -20.35 -16.71
CA ASP A 258 -11.51 -21.26 -17.81
C ASP A 258 -11.81 -22.64 -17.23
N ASP A 259 -12.86 -23.30 -17.72
CA ASP A 259 -13.39 -24.57 -17.19
C ASP A 259 -13.57 -24.58 -15.65
N GLY A 260 -14.02 -23.46 -15.07
CA GLY A 260 -14.19 -23.34 -13.62
C GLY A 260 -12.88 -23.38 -12.83
N ARG A 261 -11.74 -23.02 -13.44
CA ARG A 261 -10.42 -23.01 -12.80
C ARG A 261 -9.66 -21.72 -13.09
N PHE A 262 -8.86 -21.29 -12.13
CA PHE A 262 -7.89 -20.22 -12.32
C PHE A 262 -6.66 -20.75 -13.06
N ARG A 263 -6.59 -20.54 -14.37
CA ARG A 263 -5.40 -20.83 -15.16
C ARG A 263 -4.43 -19.66 -15.05
N VAL A 264 -3.27 -19.91 -14.46
CA VAL A 264 -2.24 -18.89 -14.20
C VAL A 264 -0.97 -19.20 -14.97
N ALA A 265 -0.63 -18.34 -15.93
CA ALA A 265 0.63 -18.37 -16.65
C ALA A 265 1.67 -17.56 -15.88
N VAL A 266 2.83 -18.14 -15.57
CA VAL A 266 3.87 -17.51 -14.74
C VAL A 266 5.23 -17.51 -15.45
N PRO A 267 5.96 -16.38 -15.45
CA PRO A 267 7.29 -16.33 -16.03
C PRO A 267 8.26 -17.33 -15.35
N PRO A 268 9.09 -18.08 -16.08
CA PRO A 268 10.00 -19.09 -15.52
C PRO A 268 11.13 -18.47 -14.66
N ASN A 269 11.49 -17.22 -14.92
CA ASN A 269 12.49 -16.46 -14.17
C ASN A 269 11.98 -15.95 -12.80
N LEU A 270 10.68 -16.06 -12.53
CA LEU A 270 10.05 -15.54 -11.33
C LEU A 270 10.03 -16.59 -10.21
N ARG A 271 10.82 -16.38 -9.15
CA ARG A 271 11.05 -17.36 -8.08
C ARG A 271 10.86 -16.80 -6.66
N GLY A 272 10.64 -17.70 -5.70
CA GLY A 272 10.60 -17.40 -4.26
C GLY A 272 9.61 -16.30 -3.90
N LYS A 273 10.01 -15.39 -3.01
CA LYS A 273 9.16 -14.27 -2.54
C LYS A 273 8.68 -13.35 -3.67
N ARG A 274 9.49 -13.15 -4.71
CA ARG A 274 9.11 -12.33 -5.87
C ARG A 274 7.97 -12.96 -6.65
N ARG A 275 7.96 -14.28 -6.79
CA ARG A 275 6.85 -15.04 -7.38
C ARG A 275 5.58 -14.86 -6.57
N LEU A 276 5.67 -15.04 -5.25
CA LEU A 276 4.52 -14.93 -4.36
C LEU A 276 3.86 -13.54 -4.44
N GLU A 277 4.65 -12.47 -4.37
CA GLU A 277 4.13 -11.09 -4.41
C GLU A 277 3.50 -10.76 -5.77
N ALA A 278 4.13 -11.18 -6.86
CA ALA A 278 3.60 -10.94 -8.20
C ALA A 278 2.32 -11.73 -8.47
N MET A 279 2.24 -13.00 -8.02
CA MET A 279 1.01 -13.79 -8.09
C MET A 279 -0.11 -13.13 -7.30
N ARG A 280 0.19 -12.68 -6.08
CA ARG A 280 -0.78 -11.95 -5.24
C ARG A 280 -1.29 -10.70 -5.94
N GLN A 281 -0.38 -9.90 -6.50
CA GLN A 281 -0.76 -8.66 -7.18
C GLN A 281 -1.58 -8.94 -8.44
N ALA A 282 -1.24 -9.98 -9.21
CA ALA A 282 -2.00 -10.40 -10.37
C ALA A 282 -3.43 -10.83 -9.99
N PHE A 283 -3.59 -11.63 -8.93
CA PHE A 283 -4.92 -12.02 -8.45
C PHE A 283 -5.73 -10.81 -7.97
N ILE A 284 -5.11 -9.89 -7.23
CA ILE A 284 -5.78 -8.65 -6.80
C ILE A 284 -6.25 -7.85 -8.01
N GLU A 285 -5.43 -7.69 -9.05
CA GLU A 285 -5.83 -6.94 -10.24
C GLU A 285 -6.96 -7.66 -11.00
N TRP A 286 -6.83 -8.97 -11.21
CA TRP A 286 -7.86 -9.78 -11.83
C TRP A 286 -9.20 -9.67 -11.09
N TYR A 287 -9.19 -9.76 -9.75
CA TYR A 287 -10.40 -9.58 -8.95
C TYR A 287 -10.96 -8.16 -9.04
N ARG A 288 -10.11 -7.13 -9.13
CA ARG A 288 -10.58 -5.75 -9.27
C ARG A 288 -11.28 -5.52 -10.61
N GLU A 289 -10.74 -6.09 -11.68
CA GLU A 289 -11.37 -6.05 -12.99
C GLU A 289 -12.73 -6.76 -12.95
N ARG A 290 -12.78 -8.01 -12.49
CA ARG A 290 -14.04 -8.76 -12.42
C ARG A 290 -15.05 -8.12 -11.46
N ALA A 291 -14.60 -7.53 -10.35
CA ALA A 291 -15.46 -6.77 -9.47
C ALA A 291 -16.02 -5.52 -10.16
N LEU A 292 -15.23 -4.83 -10.98
CA LEU A 292 -15.71 -3.68 -11.74
C LEU A 292 -16.81 -4.12 -12.72
N ASP A 293 -16.57 -5.18 -13.48
CA ASP A 293 -17.52 -5.72 -14.45
C ASP A 293 -18.85 -6.08 -13.75
N GLN A 294 -18.79 -6.93 -12.73
CA GLN A 294 -19.97 -7.42 -11.99
C GLN A 294 -20.74 -6.30 -11.29
N VAL A 295 -20.04 -5.37 -10.63
CA VAL A 295 -20.69 -4.25 -9.93
C VAL A 295 -21.30 -3.28 -10.94
N THR A 296 -20.65 -3.03 -12.07
CA THR A 296 -21.19 -2.14 -13.11
C THR A 296 -22.47 -2.71 -13.68
N GLU A 297 -22.49 -3.98 -14.03
CA GLU A 297 -23.71 -4.64 -14.52
C GLU A 297 -24.85 -4.57 -13.49
N CYS A 298 -24.53 -4.84 -12.22
CA CYS A 298 -25.51 -4.75 -11.15
C CYS A 298 -26.03 -3.32 -10.95
N VAL A 299 -25.14 -2.32 -11.02
CA VAL A 299 -25.52 -0.91 -10.93
C VAL A 299 -26.42 -0.54 -12.10
N ASP A 300 -26.09 -0.92 -13.32
CA ASP A 300 -26.89 -0.62 -14.52
C ASP A 300 -28.29 -1.24 -14.43
N ARG A 301 -28.41 -2.44 -13.86
CA ARG A 301 -29.70 -3.10 -13.61
C ARG A 301 -30.58 -2.36 -12.59
N TRP A 302 -29.98 -1.82 -11.53
CA TRP A 302 -30.71 -1.21 -10.41
C TRP A 302 -30.83 0.31 -10.51
N TRP A 303 -30.02 0.95 -11.36
CA TRP A 303 -30.01 2.40 -11.54
C TRP A 303 -31.37 2.97 -11.99
N PRO A 304 -32.14 2.34 -12.91
CA PRO A 304 -33.46 2.85 -13.27
C PRO A 304 -34.46 2.92 -12.10
N LYS A 305 -34.27 2.08 -11.07
CA LYS A 305 -35.16 1.98 -9.92
C LYS A 305 -34.74 2.87 -8.73
N LEU A 306 -33.43 3.05 -8.53
CA LEU A 306 -32.86 3.67 -7.33
C LEU A 306 -31.95 4.87 -7.60
N GLY A 307 -31.53 5.05 -8.85
CA GLY A 307 -30.64 6.11 -9.28
C GLY A 307 -31.33 7.47 -9.34
N ARG A 308 -30.52 8.51 -9.58
CA ARG A 308 -30.99 9.90 -9.69
C ARG A 308 -30.37 10.61 -10.89
N GLY A 309 -30.97 10.45 -12.07
CA GLY A 309 -30.54 11.11 -13.32
C GLY A 309 -29.13 10.73 -13.77
N GLY A 310 -28.83 10.83 -15.06
CA GLY A 310 -27.51 10.46 -15.59
C GLY A 310 -27.13 8.99 -15.30
N ARG A 311 -25.84 8.71 -15.08
CA ARG A 311 -25.31 7.39 -14.75
C ARG A 311 -24.43 7.43 -13.51
N SER A 312 -24.47 6.37 -12.70
CA SER A 312 -23.57 6.19 -11.57
C SER A 312 -22.12 6.03 -12.04
N ARG A 313 -21.19 6.62 -11.29
CA ARG A 313 -19.77 6.29 -11.41
C ARG A 313 -19.43 5.15 -10.46
N VAL A 314 -18.97 4.03 -11.00
CA VAL A 314 -18.51 2.87 -10.22
C VAL A 314 -17.01 2.95 -9.99
N LEU A 315 -16.58 2.77 -8.73
CA LEU A 315 -15.17 2.80 -8.33
C LEU A 315 -14.83 1.60 -7.45
N ILE A 316 -13.95 0.73 -7.96
CA ILE A 316 -13.40 -0.36 -7.16
C ILE A 316 -12.25 0.13 -6.26
N ARG A 317 -12.32 -0.21 -4.98
CA ARG A 317 -11.44 0.28 -3.90
C ARG A 317 -11.00 -0.85 -2.97
N ASN A 318 -9.97 -0.59 -2.18
CA ASN A 318 -9.49 -1.51 -1.14
C ASN A 318 -9.87 -0.97 0.24
N GLN A 319 -11.18 -0.93 0.52
CA GLN A 319 -11.70 -0.41 1.78
C GLN A 319 -11.41 -1.40 2.91
N ARG A 320 -11.05 -0.88 4.09
CA ARG A 320 -10.62 -1.72 5.23
C ARG A 320 -11.73 -2.14 6.18
N ARG A 321 -12.89 -1.46 6.14
CA ARG A 321 -13.91 -1.55 7.19
C ARG A 321 -15.34 -1.65 6.66
N ARG A 322 -15.52 -1.69 5.34
CA ARG A 322 -16.83 -1.68 4.70
C ARG A 322 -16.76 -2.29 3.31
N TRP A 323 -17.91 -2.79 2.86
CA TRP A 323 -18.12 -3.32 1.53
C TRP A 323 -18.34 -2.25 0.48
N GLY A 324 -19.00 -1.15 0.85
CA GLY A 324 -19.40 -0.12 -0.09
C GLY A 324 -19.45 1.27 0.51
N SER A 325 -19.78 2.23 -0.35
CA SER A 325 -20.28 3.55 0.01
C SER A 325 -20.83 4.26 -1.22
N CYS A 326 -21.95 4.95 -1.07
CA CYS A 326 -22.50 5.84 -2.08
C CYS A 326 -22.31 7.32 -1.69
N ALA A 327 -21.81 8.13 -2.61
CA ALA A 327 -21.75 9.58 -2.46
C ALA A 327 -23.06 10.23 -2.94
N SER A 328 -23.29 11.48 -2.55
CA SER A 328 -24.51 12.22 -2.91
C SER A 328 -24.70 12.45 -4.40
N ASP A 329 -23.62 12.41 -5.17
CA ASP A 329 -23.56 12.56 -6.62
C ASP A 329 -23.85 11.25 -7.38
N GLY A 330 -24.19 10.16 -6.68
CA GLY A 330 -24.39 8.86 -7.30
C GLY A 330 -23.12 8.02 -7.48
N THR A 331 -21.93 8.52 -7.09
CA THR A 331 -20.68 7.75 -7.18
C THR A 331 -20.65 6.64 -6.13
N ILE A 332 -20.58 5.39 -6.59
CA ILE A 332 -20.51 4.19 -5.75
C ILE A 332 -19.07 3.72 -5.66
N ARG A 333 -18.59 3.44 -4.45
CA ARG A 333 -17.26 2.88 -4.18
C ARG A 333 -17.40 1.54 -3.49
N ILE A 334 -17.04 0.45 -4.17
CA ILE A 334 -17.15 -0.92 -3.66
C ILE A 334 -15.76 -1.52 -3.40
N ASN A 335 -15.66 -2.34 -2.36
CA ASN A 335 -14.47 -3.12 -2.05
C ASN A 335 -14.27 -4.24 -3.08
N TRP A 336 -13.08 -4.37 -3.67
CA TRP A 336 -12.81 -5.39 -4.68
C TRP A 336 -13.06 -6.82 -4.20
N ARG A 337 -12.93 -7.09 -2.89
CA ARG A 337 -13.24 -8.42 -2.31
C ARG A 337 -14.69 -8.84 -2.48
N VAL A 338 -15.59 -7.93 -2.89
CA VAL A 338 -17.01 -8.22 -3.12
C VAL A 338 -17.19 -9.38 -4.10
N ILE A 339 -16.28 -9.52 -5.07
CA ILE A 339 -16.34 -10.56 -6.11
C ILE A 339 -16.07 -11.97 -5.56
N MET A 340 -15.58 -12.09 -4.33
CA MET A 340 -15.43 -13.36 -3.64
C MET A 340 -16.74 -13.85 -3.01
N LEU A 341 -17.73 -12.97 -2.88
CA LEU A 341 -19.04 -13.27 -2.33
C LEU A 341 -19.94 -13.87 -3.40
N GLU A 342 -20.97 -14.60 -2.97
CA GLU A 342 -22.05 -15.03 -3.85
C GLU A 342 -22.69 -13.85 -4.60
N PRO A 343 -23.12 -14.02 -5.86
CA PRO A 343 -23.73 -12.95 -6.66
C PRO A 343 -24.88 -12.22 -5.95
N SER A 344 -25.71 -12.96 -5.18
CA SER A 344 -26.83 -12.39 -4.44
C SER A 344 -26.40 -11.39 -3.35
N LEU A 345 -25.22 -11.59 -2.75
CA LEU A 345 -24.64 -10.69 -1.75
C LEU A 345 -23.98 -9.47 -2.40
N ILE A 346 -23.38 -9.64 -3.59
CA ILE A 346 -22.90 -8.51 -4.40
C ILE A 346 -24.05 -7.58 -4.72
N GLU A 347 -25.18 -8.14 -5.18
CA GLU A 347 -26.40 -7.39 -5.47
C GLU A 347 -26.92 -6.67 -4.24
N TYR A 348 -27.00 -7.34 -3.10
CA TYR A 348 -27.42 -6.72 -1.83
C TYR A 348 -26.56 -5.49 -1.49
N ILE A 349 -25.23 -5.60 -1.59
CA ILE A 349 -24.31 -4.49 -1.32
C ILE A 349 -24.57 -3.33 -2.28
N VAL A 350 -24.71 -3.60 -3.59
CA VAL A 350 -24.97 -2.55 -4.57
C VAL A 350 -26.31 -1.84 -4.32
N VAL A 351 -27.37 -2.61 -4.09
CA VAL A 351 -28.72 -2.09 -3.80
C VAL A 351 -28.72 -1.27 -2.51
N HIS A 352 -28.04 -1.75 -1.46
CA HIS A 352 -27.88 -1.03 -0.19
C HIS A 352 -27.24 0.35 -0.39
N GLU A 353 -26.15 0.40 -1.16
CA GLU A 353 -25.47 1.66 -1.46
C GLU A 353 -26.32 2.59 -2.32
N LEU A 354 -27.05 2.06 -3.31
CA LEU A 354 -27.98 2.85 -4.12
C LEU A 354 -29.15 3.39 -3.30
N ALA A 355 -29.70 2.61 -2.37
CA ALA A 355 -30.77 3.04 -1.48
C ALA A 355 -30.39 4.26 -0.64
N HIS A 356 -29.09 4.44 -0.34
CA HIS A 356 -28.58 5.64 0.33
C HIS A 356 -28.72 6.95 -0.47
N LEU A 357 -29.03 6.89 -1.76
CA LEU A 357 -29.40 8.07 -2.54
C LEU A 357 -30.76 8.62 -2.10
N SER A 358 -31.70 7.74 -1.73
CA SER A 358 -33.04 8.10 -1.27
C SER A 358 -33.09 8.31 0.24
N VAL A 359 -32.47 7.41 1.02
CA VAL A 359 -32.49 7.47 2.49
C VAL A 359 -31.08 7.33 3.07
N ARG A 360 -30.56 8.43 3.64
CA ARG A 360 -29.14 8.57 4.03
C ARG A 360 -28.71 7.74 5.24
N ASN A 361 -29.66 7.25 6.04
CA ASN A 361 -29.42 6.51 7.28
C ASN A 361 -30.21 5.19 7.27
N HIS A 362 -29.89 4.26 8.17
CA HIS A 362 -30.58 2.97 8.28
C HIS A 362 -31.89 3.06 9.10
N SER A 363 -32.67 4.12 8.88
CA SER A 363 -33.96 4.38 9.53
C SER A 363 -35.04 3.35 9.14
N PRO A 364 -36.22 3.35 9.79
CA PRO A 364 -37.35 2.54 9.35
C PRO A 364 -37.70 2.74 7.86
N ASP A 365 -37.58 3.97 7.34
CA ASP A 365 -37.81 4.27 5.93
C ASP A 365 -36.80 3.58 5.01
N PHE A 366 -35.53 3.48 5.42
CA PHE A 366 -34.53 2.70 4.68
C PHE A 366 -34.90 1.22 4.66
N LYS A 367 -35.32 0.66 5.79
CA LYS A 367 -35.75 -0.75 5.86
C LYS A 367 -36.98 -1.00 5.00
N LYS A 368 -37.94 -0.06 4.95
CA LYS A 368 -39.13 -0.13 4.11
C LYS A 368 -38.76 -0.09 2.62
N LEU A 369 -37.86 0.81 2.23
CA LEU A 369 -37.32 0.88 0.87
C LEU A 369 -36.59 -0.41 0.48
N MET A 370 -35.69 -0.90 1.34
CA MET A 370 -34.98 -2.16 1.09
C MET A 370 -35.94 -3.34 0.94
N ALA A 371 -36.97 -3.44 1.79
CA ALA A 371 -37.98 -4.50 1.71
C ALA A 371 -38.81 -4.44 0.41
N SER A 372 -39.07 -3.24 -0.12
CA SER A 372 -39.84 -3.10 -1.36
C SER A 372 -39.02 -3.44 -2.61
N VAL A 373 -37.71 -3.16 -2.60
CA VAL A 373 -36.83 -3.43 -3.75
C VAL A 373 -36.19 -4.81 -3.70
N LEU A 374 -35.90 -5.32 -2.51
CA LEU A 374 -35.21 -6.58 -2.28
C LEU A 374 -35.84 -7.31 -1.08
N PRO A 375 -36.95 -8.04 -1.28
CA PRO A 375 -37.75 -8.61 -0.18
C PRO A 375 -36.96 -9.52 0.79
N ASP A 376 -35.92 -10.19 0.30
CA ASP A 376 -35.05 -11.10 1.05
C ASP A 376 -33.80 -10.41 1.65
N PHE A 377 -33.74 -9.06 1.68
CA PHE A 377 -32.53 -8.33 2.09
C PHE A 377 -32.03 -8.68 3.51
N ARG A 378 -32.93 -9.06 4.43
CA ARG A 378 -32.56 -9.44 5.81
C ARG A 378 -31.78 -10.74 5.86
N ASP A 379 -32.14 -11.71 5.01
CA ASP A 379 -31.43 -12.97 4.91
C ASP A 379 -30.05 -12.76 4.27
N ARG A 380 -29.97 -11.87 3.27
CA ARG A 380 -28.70 -11.47 2.66
C ARG A 380 -27.79 -10.73 3.64
N GLU A 381 -28.35 -9.83 4.46
CA GLU A 381 -27.61 -9.12 5.52
C GLU A 381 -27.01 -10.11 6.54
N LYS A 382 -27.83 -11.07 7.00
CA LYS A 382 -27.39 -12.12 7.92
C LYS A 382 -26.26 -12.97 7.31
N ARG A 383 -26.42 -13.43 6.07
CA ARG A 383 -25.39 -14.21 5.36
C ARG A 383 -24.10 -13.41 5.17
N LEU A 384 -24.20 -12.14 4.76
CA LEU A 384 -23.03 -11.27 4.61
C LEU A 384 -22.24 -11.13 5.92
N GLY A 385 -22.93 -10.97 7.06
CA GLY A 385 -22.31 -10.89 8.38
C GLY A 385 -21.55 -12.17 8.79
N GLN A 386 -21.94 -13.33 8.27
CA GLN A 386 -21.23 -14.60 8.49
C GLN A 386 -19.97 -14.71 7.61
N THR A 387 -19.98 -14.13 6.41
CA THR A 387 -18.87 -14.21 5.45
C THR A 387 -17.71 -13.24 5.75
N GLU A 388 -17.94 -12.13 6.45
CA GLU A 388 -16.93 -11.07 6.71
C GLU A 388 -15.64 -11.55 7.41
N GLY A 389 -15.67 -12.70 8.10
CA GLY A 389 -14.49 -13.29 8.76
C GLY A 389 -13.61 -14.16 7.87
N ILE A 390 -14.09 -14.60 6.71
CA ILE A 390 -13.56 -15.82 6.04
C ILE A 390 -12.71 -15.50 4.79
N LEU A 391 -12.77 -14.27 4.28
CA LEU A 391 -12.22 -13.97 2.97
C LEU A 391 -10.68 -13.86 2.95
N PRO A 392 -10.00 -14.66 2.12
CA PRO A 392 -8.55 -14.64 1.98
C PRO A 392 -8.10 -13.42 1.15
N LEU A 393 -6.84 -13.02 1.35
CA LEU A 393 -6.05 -11.97 0.64
C LEU A 393 -6.07 -10.56 1.21
#